data_AF-A0A432QTR5-F1
#
_entry.id   AF-A0A432QTR5-F1
#
_cell.length_a   1.000
_cell.length_b   1.000
_cell.length_c   1.000
_cell.angle_alpha   90.00
_cell.angle_beta   90.00
_cell.angle_gamma   90.00
#
_symmetry.space_group_name_H-M   'P 1'
#
loop_
_entity.id
_entity.type
_entity.pdbx_description
1 polymer ?
#
loop_
_entity_poly.entity_id
_entity_poly.type
_entity_poly.pdbx_seq_one_letter_code
_entity_poly.pdbx_strand_id
1 'polypeptide(L)'
;MKKFLSILSLFVVTTIGSVAGMGQSAVAKDLRSFFTPLPALPPVPADNSLTPEKVKLGKMLYYDPRLSRSKLISCNTCHNLSIGGDDNQKTSIGHGWQAGPRNAPTTLNSGFLRVQFWDGRAPNLEKQAAGPLQAHVEMNSIPELVVKRLKKIPEYVKLFKKAFPGEKDPVTFENVTKAIAAFERTLNTPNSPFNRYLLGDDNALTLEQKEGMKLFVKYGCIACHNGPVLSDGQFHKFKWNNDLGRYNVTKNPADKYKFRTPQLLNVAVTAPYFHDGSVNSLEEAIKIMAEKELGKKLSDDEAKKIKAFLESMTGEIPLEARVLPILPEKK
;
A
#
# COMPACT_ATOMS: atom_id res chain seq x y z
N MET A 1 69.93 41.26 61.29
CA MET A 1 68.90 40.20 61.26
C MET A 1 68.85 39.59 59.86
N LYS A 2 69.11 38.27 59.80
CA LYS A 2 68.79 37.24 58.77
C LYS A 2 68.68 37.60 57.27
N LYS A 3 69.54 36.90 56.51
CA LYS A 3 69.54 36.57 55.07
C LYS A 3 68.20 35.99 54.56
N PHE A 4 67.96 36.02 53.25
CA PHE A 4 67.62 34.90 52.31
C PHE A 4 67.02 35.50 51.01
N LEU A 5 67.75 35.54 49.89
CA LEU A 5 67.90 34.53 48.82
C LEU A 5 66.66 34.34 47.92
N SER A 6 66.89 34.65 46.63
CA SER A 6 66.16 34.32 45.41
C SER A 6 65.61 32.89 45.37
N ILE A 7 64.41 32.69 44.82
CA ILE A 7 64.02 31.52 44.02
C ILE A 7 63.04 31.98 42.93
N LEU A 8 63.47 31.81 41.69
CA LEU A 8 62.72 31.93 40.44
C LEU A 8 61.99 30.58 40.24
N SER A 9 60.66 30.56 40.33
CA SER A 9 59.87 29.34 40.14
C SER A 9 59.46 29.19 38.68
N LEU A 10 60.23 28.40 37.94
CA LEU A 10 59.93 27.93 36.60
C LEU A 10 58.87 26.82 36.69
N PHE A 11 57.60 27.12 36.40
CA PHE A 11 56.59 26.08 36.23
C PHE A 11 56.59 25.57 34.78
N VAL A 12 57.29 24.46 34.56
CA VAL A 12 57.11 23.60 33.39
C VAL A 12 55.87 22.74 33.65
N VAL A 13 54.75 23.09 33.00
CA VAL A 13 53.59 22.20 32.93
C VAL A 13 53.65 21.48 31.58
N THR A 14 54.20 20.27 31.61
CA THR A 14 54.01 19.26 30.57
C THR A 14 52.62 18.64 30.73
N THR A 15 51.62 19.14 30.02
CA THR A 15 50.37 18.40 29.81
C THR A 15 50.43 17.63 28.50
N ILE A 16 50.57 16.32 28.70
CA ILE A 16 50.38 15.22 27.76
C ILE A 16 49.12 15.44 26.91
N GLY A 17 49.27 15.16 25.62
CA GLY A 17 48.22 15.30 24.63
C GLY A 17 46.97 14.50 24.98
N SER A 18 45.83 15.14 24.77
CA SER A 18 44.61 14.47 24.37
C SER A 18 44.11 15.20 23.13
N VAL A 19 44.56 14.72 21.97
CA VAL A 19 43.84 14.91 20.71
C VAL A 19 42.56 14.09 20.85
N ALA A 20 41.59 14.62 21.60
CA ALA A 20 40.25 14.07 21.62
C ALA A 20 39.71 14.29 20.21
N GLY A 21 39.58 13.18 19.48
CA GLY A 21 39.16 13.16 18.09
C GLY A 21 37.88 13.95 17.88
N MET A 22 38.03 15.15 17.31
CA MET A 22 37.01 15.75 16.47
C MET A 22 37.00 14.97 15.15
N GLY A 23 36.51 13.73 15.23
CA GLY A 23 36.38 12.80 14.13
C GLY A 23 34.95 12.33 14.04
N GLN A 24 34.23 12.89 13.07
CA GLN A 24 32.90 12.52 12.58
C GLN A 24 31.69 12.93 13.44
N SER A 25 31.32 14.20 13.34
CA SER A 25 29.88 14.55 13.29
C SER A 25 29.60 15.36 12.03
N ALA A 26 29.87 14.76 10.87
CA ALA A 26 28.99 15.03 9.73
C ALA A 26 27.61 14.59 10.22
N VAL A 27 26.73 15.56 10.49
CA VAL A 27 25.33 15.34 10.91
C VAL A 27 24.80 14.15 10.12
N ALA A 28 24.66 12.99 10.77
CA ALA A 28 24.09 11.83 10.12
C ALA A 28 22.70 12.28 9.67
N LYS A 29 22.53 12.48 8.35
CA LYS A 29 21.30 13.01 7.79
C LYS A 29 20.15 12.20 8.37
N ASP A 30 19.23 12.85 9.06
CA ASP A 30 18.08 12.17 9.65
C ASP A 30 17.37 11.40 8.54
N LEU A 31 17.40 10.07 8.64
CA LEU A 31 16.86 9.18 7.60
C LEU A 31 15.36 9.40 7.43
N ARG A 32 14.66 9.95 8.44
CA ARG A 32 13.25 10.36 8.34
C ARG A 32 13.00 11.32 7.17
N SER A 33 13.97 12.18 6.85
CA SER A 33 13.85 13.16 5.77
C SER A 33 13.67 12.55 4.37
N PHE A 34 13.94 11.25 4.19
CA PHE A 34 13.71 10.54 2.93
C PHE A 34 12.28 9.97 2.80
N PHE A 35 11.47 10.05 3.85
CA PHE A 35 10.17 9.41 3.92
C PHE A 35 9.08 10.41 4.29
N THR A 36 7.83 10.04 4.01
CA THR A 36 6.66 10.87 4.31
C THR A 36 5.69 10.03 5.14
N PRO A 37 5.22 10.53 6.30
CA PRO A 37 4.20 9.83 7.07
C PRO A 37 2.92 9.69 6.25
N LEU A 38 2.16 8.62 6.50
CA LEU A 38 0.86 8.40 5.89
C LEU A 38 -0.12 9.48 6.37
N PRO A 39 -0.72 10.28 5.47
CA PRO A 39 -1.77 11.22 5.85
C PRO A 39 -2.98 10.51 6.44
N ALA A 40 -3.77 11.23 7.26
CA ALA A 40 -4.96 10.67 7.88
C ALA A 40 -6.00 10.18 6.85
N LEU A 41 -6.12 10.90 5.72
CA LEU A 41 -7.04 10.57 4.64
C LEU A 41 -6.37 10.70 3.27
N PRO A 42 -6.72 9.82 2.31
CA PRO A 42 -6.33 10.00 0.92
C PRO A 42 -7.06 11.17 0.27
N PRO A 43 -6.63 11.62 -0.94
CA PRO A 43 -7.38 12.59 -1.72
C PRO A 43 -8.84 12.16 -1.94
N VAL A 44 -9.78 13.02 -1.56
CA VAL A 44 -11.22 12.83 -1.77
C VAL A 44 -11.63 13.63 -3.01
N PRO A 45 -12.16 12.98 -4.06
CA PRO A 45 -12.55 13.70 -5.27
C PRO A 45 -13.84 14.51 -5.04
N ALA A 46 -13.95 15.65 -5.72
CA ALA A 46 -15.07 16.58 -5.55
C ALA A 46 -16.43 15.95 -5.92
N ASP A 47 -16.44 15.03 -6.89
CA ASP A 47 -17.63 14.33 -7.38
C ASP A 47 -17.96 13.04 -6.61
N ASN A 48 -17.14 12.67 -5.60
CA ASN A 48 -17.43 11.56 -4.71
C ASN A 48 -16.96 11.82 -3.27
N SER A 49 -17.73 12.66 -2.58
CA SER A 49 -17.57 12.97 -1.16
C SER A 49 -17.55 11.72 -0.25
N LEU A 50 -16.73 11.76 0.79
CA LEU A 50 -16.57 10.68 1.76
C LEU A 50 -17.58 10.79 2.92
N THR A 51 -18.88 10.69 2.63
CA THR A 51 -19.95 10.74 3.65
C THR A 51 -20.11 9.41 4.38
N PRO A 52 -20.52 9.39 5.67
CA PRO A 52 -20.81 8.15 6.40
C PRO A 52 -21.80 7.21 5.69
N GLU A 53 -22.82 7.76 5.02
CA GLU A 53 -23.83 7.01 4.29
C GLU A 53 -23.23 6.25 3.10
N LYS A 54 -22.38 6.92 2.31
CA LYS A 54 -21.64 6.29 1.20
C LYS A 54 -20.65 5.25 1.69
N VAL A 55 -19.90 5.51 2.76
CA VAL A 55 -18.96 4.54 3.34
C VAL A 55 -19.70 3.31 3.81
N LYS A 56 -20.83 3.47 4.52
CA LYS A 56 -21.67 2.36 4.97
C LYS A 56 -22.20 1.54 3.79
N LEU A 57 -22.75 2.20 2.77
CA LEU A 57 -23.23 1.52 1.56
C LEU A 57 -22.10 0.79 0.83
N GLY A 58 -20.94 1.44 0.67
CA GLY A 58 -19.74 0.88 0.06
C GLY A 58 -19.26 -0.37 0.76
N LYS A 59 -19.20 -0.34 2.10
CA LYS A 59 -18.86 -1.51 2.91
C LYS A 59 -19.83 -2.66 2.66
N MET A 60 -21.14 -2.38 2.65
CA MET A 60 -22.14 -3.41 2.36
C MET A 60 -21.91 -4.05 1.00
N LEU A 61 -21.66 -3.24 -0.04
CA LEU A 61 -21.39 -3.69 -1.40
C LEU A 61 -20.07 -4.48 -1.52
N TYR A 62 -19.01 -4.05 -0.84
CA TYR A 62 -17.71 -4.73 -0.81
C TYR A 62 -17.82 -6.19 -0.36
N TYR A 63 -18.71 -6.46 0.60
CA TYR A 63 -18.99 -7.78 1.15
C TYR A 63 -20.17 -8.50 0.48
N ASP A 64 -20.87 -7.90 -0.48
CA ASP A 64 -22.09 -8.49 -1.04
C ASP A 64 -21.79 -9.37 -2.25
N PRO A 65 -21.86 -10.72 -2.12
CA PRO A 65 -21.55 -11.60 -3.23
C PRO A 65 -22.60 -11.51 -4.34
N ARG A 66 -23.80 -10.97 -4.08
CA ARG A 66 -24.90 -10.87 -5.05
C ARG A 66 -24.60 -9.91 -6.19
N LEU A 67 -23.53 -9.12 -6.10
CA LEU A 67 -23.02 -8.31 -7.20
C LEU A 67 -22.41 -9.17 -8.32
N SER A 68 -21.79 -10.31 -7.99
CA SER A 68 -21.22 -11.23 -8.99
C SER A 68 -22.30 -12.09 -9.66
N ARG A 69 -22.04 -12.54 -10.90
CA ARG A 69 -23.01 -13.33 -11.67
C ARG A 69 -23.47 -14.58 -10.95
N SER A 70 -22.54 -15.32 -10.34
CA SER A 70 -22.78 -16.54 -9.57
C SER A 70 -23.39 -16.29 -8.18
N LYS A 71 -23.34 -15.05 -7.67
CA LYS A 71 -23.70 -14.70 -6.29
C LYS A 71 -22.82 -15.37 -5.22
N LEU A 72 -21.58 -15.73 -5.59
CA LEU A 72 -20.61 -16.40 -4.70
C LEU A 72 -19.38 -15.54 -4.40
N ILE A 73 -19.14 -14.50 -5.19
CA ILE A 73 -17.90 -13.71 -5.17
C ILE A 73 -18.23 -12.27 -4.80
N SER A 74 -17.49 -11.73 -3.85
CA SER A 74 -17.50 -10.33 -3.40
C SER A 74 -16.10 -9.73 -3.55
N CYS A 75 -15.93 -8.42 -3.31
CA CYS A 75 -14.59 -7.82 -3.27
C CYS A 75 -13.72 -8.49 -2.20
N ASN A 76 -14.31 -8.80 -1.03
CA ASN A 76 -13.61 -9.48 0.07
C ASN A 76 -13.22 -10.94 -0.25
N THR A 77 -13.67 -11.52 -1.35
CA THR A 77 -13.24 -12.88 -1.76
C THR A 77 -11.77 -12.88 -2.19
N CYS A 78 -11.33 -11.85 -2.92
CA CYS A 78 -9.95 -11.72 -3.41
C CYS A 78 -9.14 -10.66 -2.65
N HIS A 79 -9.83 -9.74 -1.98
CA HIS A 79 -9.24 -8.65 -1.19
C HIS A 79 -9.71 -8.77 0.26
N ASN A 80 -9.29 -9.85 0.92
CA ASN A 80 -9.84 -10.22 2.22
C ASN A 80 -9.23 -9.36 3.33
N LEU A 81 -10.05 -8.51 3.94
CA LEU A 81 -9.60 -7.56 4.97
C LEU A 81 -9.12 -8.23 6.27
N SER A 82 -9.32 -9.54 6.43
CA SER A 82 -8.79 -10.29 7.58
C SER A 82 -7.36 -10.81 7.37
N ILE A 83 -6.83 -10.79 6.15
CA ILE A 83 -5.52 -11.38 5.80
C ILE A 83 -4.68 -10.45 4.91
N GLY A 84 -4.61 -9.15 5.25
CA GLY A 84 -3.75 -8.20 4.54
C GLY A 84 -4.40 -7.46 3.37
N GLY A 85 -5.69 -7.71 3.08
CA GLY A 85 -6.44 -7.01 2.04
C GLY A 85 -6.19 -7.52 0.62
N ASP A 86 -5.44 -8.60 0.48
CA ASP A 86 -5.39 -9.50 -0.68
C ASP A 86 -5.94 -10.89 -0.27
N ASP A 87 -5.67 -11.95 -1.03
CA ASP A 87 -6.09 -13.32 -0.72
C ASP A 87 -4.93 -14.29 -0.45
N ASN A 88 -3.69 -13.77 -0.40
CA ASN A 88 -2.45 -14.52 -0.32
C ASN A 88 -2.28 -15.65 -1.35
N GLN A 89 -2.92 -15.53 -2.51
CA GLN A 89 -2.77 -16.48 -3.62
C GLN A 89 -1.82 -15.96 -4.69
N LYS A 90 -1.20 -16.88 -5.42
CA LYS A 90 -0.43 -16.54 -6.64
C LYS A 90 -1.26 -15.69 -7.60
N THR A 91 -2.49 -16.12 -7.85
CA THR A 91 -3.51 -15.42 -8.62
C THR A 91 -4.87 -15.77 -8.06
N SER A 92 -5.76 -14.80 -7.94
CA SER A 92 -7.10 -15.03 -7.37
C SER A 92 -7.98 -15.91 -8.25
N ILE A 93 -8.85 -16.70 -7.61
CA ILE A 93 -9.87 -17.51 -8.27
C ILE A 93 -11.20 -16.76 -8.26
N GLY A 94 -11.79 -16.58 -9.44
CA GLY A 94 -13.10 -15.94 -9.58
C GLY A 94 -14.12 -16.83 -10.30
N HIS A 95 -14.95 -16.20 -11.14
CA HIS A 95 -16.14 -16.83 -11.69
C HIS A 95 -15.82 -18.09 -12.49
N GLY A 96 -16.58 -19.16 -12.24
CA GLY A 96 -16.35 -20.46 -12.88
C GLY A 96 -15.05 -21.14 -12.46
N TRP A 97 -14.52 -20.80 -11.29
CA TRP A 97 -13.25 -21.34 -10.76
C TRP A 97 -12.02 -21.00 -11.62
N GLN A 98 -12.11 -19.93 -12.39
CA GLN A 98 -11.03 -19.47 -13.26
C GLN A 98 -10.05 -18.62 -12.46
N ALA A 99 -8.75 -18.82 -12.71
CA ALA A 99 -7.70 -17.98 -12.17
C ALA A 99 -7.52 -16.71 -13.03
N GLY A 100 -7.34 -15.57 -12.37
CA GLY A 100 -6.90 -14.34 -13.04
C GLY A 100 -5.46 -14.43 -13.55
N PRO A 101 -5.03 -13.52 -14.44
CA PRO A 101 -3.67 -13.55 -15.00
C PRO A 101 -2.61 -12.91 -14.08
N ARG A 102 -3.01 -12.29 -12.97
CA ARG A 102 -2.14 -11.50 -12.07
C ARG A 102 -2.49 -11.75 -10.62
N ASN A 103 -1.51 -11.53 -9.75
CA ASN A 103 -1.72 -11.43 -8.30
C ASN A 103 -2.60 -10.22 -7.97
N ALA A 104 -3.53 -10.41 -7.03
CA ALA A 104 -4.41 -9.35 -6.55
C ALA A 104 -3.65 -8.48 -5.53
N PRO A 105 -3.40 -7.19 -5.81
CA PRO A 105 -2.77 -6.31 -4.84
C PRO A 105 -3.73 -6.02 -3.68
N THR A 106 -3.18 -5.66 -2.52
CA THR A 106 -4.00 -5.26 -1.37
C THR A 106 -4.87 -4.03 -1.65
N THR A 107 -6.09 -4.01 -1.12
CA THR A 107 -6.98 -2.82 -1.11
C THR A 107 -6.63 -1.83 0.00
N LEU A 108 -5.83 -2.22 0.99
CA LEU A 108 -5.39 -1.33 2.07
C LEU A 108 -4.56 -0.18 1.49
N ASN A 109 -4.81 1.05 1.94
CA ASN A 109 -4.16 2.29 1.49
C ASN A 109 -4.31 2.58 -0.02
N SER A 110 -5.12 1.82 -0.77
CA SER A 110 -5.28 1.96 -2.22
C SER A 110 -5.82 3.32 -2.66
N GLY A 111 -6.51 4.03 -1.76
CA GLY A 111 -6.99 5.41 -1.97
C GLY A 111 -5.87 6.44 -2.17
N PHE A 112 -4.65 6.16 -1.72
CA PHE A 112 -3.49 7.04 -1.94
C PHE A 112 -2.80 6.82 -3.30
N LEU A 113 -3.15 5.76 -4.02
CA LEU A 113 -2.52 5.45 -5.29
C LEU A 113 -2.96 6.43 -6.39
N ARG A 114 -1.99 6.96 -7.15
CA ARG A 114 -2.23 7.86 -8.27
C ARG A 114 -3.06 7.22 -9.40
N VAL A 115 -2.83 5.94 -9.64
CA VAL A 115 -3.49 5.10 -10.65
C VAL A 115 -3.60 3.69 -10.11
N GLN A 116 -4.61 2.95 -10.57
CA GLN A 116 -4.98 1.65 -10.04
C GLN A 116 -4.57 0.51 -11.00
N PHE A 117 -4.49 -0.71 -10.46
CA PHE A 117 -3.93 -1.91 -11.09
C PHE A 117 -2.41 -1.84 -11.37
N TRP A 118 -1.84 -3.02 -11.65
CA TRP A 118 -0.44 -3.22 -12.03
C TRP A 118 -0.03 -2.46 -13.32
N ASP A 119 -0.94 -2.31 -14.27
CA ASP A 119 -0.72 -1.60 -15.54
C ASP A 119 -1.22 -0.16 -15.55
N GLY A 120 -1.84 0.29 -14.45
CA GLY A 120 -2.33 1.65 -14.31
C GLY A 120 -3.54 1.99 -15.20
N ARG A 121 -4.30 0.99 -15.67
CA ARG A 121 -5.39 1.22 -16.64
C ARG A 121 -6.59 1.98 -16.08
N ALA A 122 -6.74 2.05 -14.76
CA ALA A 122 -7.81 2.81 -14.11
C ALA A 122 -7.22 4.05 -13.42
N PRO A 123 -7.76 5.25 -13.69
CA PRO A 123 -7.21 6.50 -13.14
C PRO A 123 -7.56 6.72 -11.67
N ASN A 124 -8.54 6.02 -11.12
CA ASN A 124 -9.01 6.17 -9.74
C ASN A 124 -9.78 4.91 -9.28
N LEU A 125 -10.18 4.87 -8.01
CA LEU A 125 -10.90 3.75 -7.40
C LEU A 125 -12.29 3.54 -8.02
N GLU A 126 -13.01 4.61 -8.37
CA GLU A 126 -14.34 4.50 -8.98
C GLU A 126 -14.32 3.75 -10.31
N LYS A 127 -13.30 4.01 -11.14
CA LYS A 127 -13.09 3.29 -12.40
C LYS A 127 -12.46 1.92 -12.17
N GLN A 128 -11.66 1.74 -11.12
CA GLN A 128 -11.09 0.44 -10.74
C GLN A 128 -12.22 -0.52 -10.36
N ALA A 129 -13.13 -0.13 -9.46
CA ALA A 129 -14.19 -1.00 -8.94
C ALA A 129 -15.14 -1.51 -10.02
N ALA A 130 -15.29 -0.77 -11.13
CA ALA A 130 -16.06 -1.21 -12.29
C ALA A 130 -15.43 -2.42 -13.01
N GLY A 131 -14.10 -2.55 -12.98
CA GLY A 131 -13.36 -3.59 -13.69
C GLY A 131 -13.69 -5.00 -13.17
N PRO A 132 -13.43 -5.30 -11.88
CA PRO A 132 -13.72 -6.60 -11.27
C PRO A 132 -15.17 -7.04 -11.38
N LEU A 133 -16.10 -6.09 -11.25
CA LEU A 133 -17.53 -6.35 -11.40
C LEU A 133 -17.88 -6.95 -12.77
N GLN A 134 -17.15 -6.57 -13.82
CA GLN A 134 -17.41 -6.95 -15.21
C GLN A 134 -16.45 -8.00 -15.76
N ALA A 135 -15.26 -8.17 -15.18
CA ALA A 135 -14.25 -9.09 -15.68
C ALA A 135 -14.72 -10.56 -15.61
N HIS A 136 -14.57 -11.27 -16.72
CA HIS A 136 -15.11 -12.63 -16.91
C HIS A 136 -14.51 -13.69 -15.98
N VAL A 137 -13.27 -13.51 -15.55
CA VAL A 137 -12.57 -14.37 -14.58
C VAL A 137 -12.71 -13.90 -13.13
N GLU A 138 -13.40 -12.78 -12.89
CA GLU A 138 -13.57 -12.20 -11.55
C GLU A 138 -15.03 -12.33 -11.11
N MET A 139 -15.83 -11.25 -11.11
CA MET A 139 -17.23 -11.30 -10.72
C MET A 139 -18.19 -11.59 -11.89
N ASN A 140 -17.72 -11.43 -13.14
CA ASN A 140 -18.41 -11.74 -14.40
C ASN A 140 -19.85 -11.18 -14.52
N SER A 141 -20.14 -10.04 -13.91
CA SER A 141 -21.46 -9.42 -13.93
C SER A 141 -21.58 -8.43 -15.09
N ILE A 142 -22.80 -7.95 -15.34
CA ILE A 142 -23.05 -6.81 -16.23
C ILE A 142 -23.74 -5.69 -15.44
N PRO A 143 -23.51 -4.41 -15.77
CA PRO A 143 -24.08 -3.28 -15.04
C PRO A 143 -25.59 -3.39 -14.79
N GLU A 144 -26.34 -3.80 -15.82
CA GLU A 144 -27.81 -3.91 -15.77
C GLU A 144 -28.25 -5.00 -14.79
N LEU A 145 -27.51 -6.11 -14.71
CA LEU A 145 -27.80 -7.21 -13.78
C LEU A 145 -27.57 -6.78 -12.33
N VAL A 146 -26.47 -6.07 -12.06
CA VAL A 146 -26.16 -5.51 -10.74
C VAL A 146 -27.27 -4.57 -10.30
N VAL A 147 -27.59 -3.57 -11.13
CA VAL A 147 -28.64 -2.58 -10.83
C VAL A 147 -29.99 -3.24 -10.62
N LYS A 148 -30.39 -4.17 -11.52
CA LYS A 148 -31.67 -4.90 -11.42
C LYS A 148 -31.78 -5.70 -10.12
N ARG A 149 -30.67 -6.28 -9.62
CA ARG A 149 -30.65 -7.02 -8.35
C ARG A 149 -30.80 -6.08 -7.16
N LEU A 150 -30.03 -4.99 -7.13
CA LEU A 150 -30.07 -4.02 -6.03
C LEU A 150 -31.44 -3.32 -5.93
N LYS A 151 -32.04 -2.95 -7.07
CA LYS A 151 -33.39 -2.36 -7.11
C LYS A 151 -34.50 -3.28 -6.58
N LYS A 152 -34.29 -4.59 -6.61
CA LYS A 152 -35.24 -5.59 -6.05
C LYS A 152 -35.13 -5.74 -4.54
N ILE A 153 -34.21 -5.04 -3.88
CA ILE A 153 -34.00 -5.09 -2.43
C ILE A 153 -34.38 -3.71 -1.87
N PRO A 154 -35.57 -3.57 -1.24
CA PRO A 154 -36.08 -2.27 -0.80
C PRO A 154 -35.12 -1.49 0.11
N GLU A 155 -34.36 -2.20 0.94
CA GLU A 155 -33.39 -1.59 1.85
C GLU A 155 -32.19 -1.00 1.10
N TYR A 156 -31.71 -1.63 0.03
CA TYR A 156 -30.67 -1.02 -0.82
C TYR A 156 -31.20 0.25 -1.47
N VAL A 157 -32.42 0.25 -1.99
CA VAL A 157 -33.02 1.47 -2.57
C VAL A 157 -33.01 2.62 -1.56
N LYS A 158 -33.34 2.36 -0.29
CA LYS A 158 -33.26 3.37 0.79
C LYS A 158 -31.82 3.81 1.06
N LEU A 159 -30.88 2.88 1.13
CA LEU A 159 -29.46 3.19 1.38
C LEU A 159 -28.87 4.05 0.26
N PHE A 160 -29.16 3.75 -1.01
CA PHE A 160 -28.74 4.56 -2.15
C PHE A 160 -29.35 5.96 -2.10
N LYS A 161 -30.63 6.11 -1.76
CA LYS A 161 -31.27 7.43 -1.57
C LYS A 161 -30.61 8.28 -0.48
N LYS A 162 -30.13 7.64 0.60
CA LYS A 162 -29.40 8.34 1.67
C LYS A 162 -27.97 8.70 1.26
N ALA A 163 -27.28 7.80 0.57
CA ALA A 163 -25.90 7.99 0.14
C ALA A 163 -25.74 8.99 -1.03
N PHE A 164 -26.79 9.13 -1.86
CA PHE A 164 -26.80 10.00 -3.03
C PHE A 164 -28.05 10.91 -3.01
N PRO A 165 -28.12 11.87 -2.07
CA PRO A 165 -29.27 12.76 -1.94
C PRO A 165 -29.41 13.66 -3.17
N GLY A 166 -30.64 13.94 -3.57
CA GLY A 166 -30.96 14.80 -4.72
C GLY A 166 -31.09 14.08 -6.07
N GLU A 167 -30.61 12.84 -6.17
CA GLU A 167 -30.81 12.01 -7.37
C GLU A 167 -32.19 11.35 -7.39
N LYS A 168 -32.88 11.43 -8.54
CA LYS A 168 -34.23 10.82 -8.69
C LYS A 168 -34.20 9.29 -8.66
N ASP A 169 -33.17 8.68 -9.23
CA ASP A 169 -32.97 7.22 -9.29
C ASP A 169 -31.51 6.87 -8.95
N PRO A 170 -31.13 6.85 -7.65
CA PRO A 170 -29.74 6.74 -7.23
C PRO A 170 -29.17 5.32 -7.33
N VAL A 171 -29.98 4.29 -7.63
CA VAL A 171 -29.50 2.91 -7.77
C VAL A 171 -28.97 2.73 -9.19
N THR A 172 -27.76 3.23 -9.43
CA THR A 172 -27.04 3.16 -10.71
C THR A 172 -25.74 2.38 -10.55
N PHE A 173 -25.19 1.86 -11.64
CA PHE A 173 -23.89 1.17 -11.60
C PHE A 173 -22.75 2.13 -11.22
N GLU A 174 -22.84 3.39 -11.64
CA GLU A 174 -21.88 4.43 -11.24
C GLU A 174 -21.90 4.68 -9.73
N ASN A 175 -23.09 4.75 -9.12
CA ASN A 175 -23.21 4.94 -7.68
C ASN A 175 -22.77 3.70 -6.89
N VAL A 176 -22.88 2.49 -7.46
CA VAL A 176 -22.28 1.28 -6.89
C VAL A 176 -20.77 1.45 -6.79
N THR A 177 -20.09 1.85 -7.87
CA THR A 177 -18.62 1.99 -7.85
C THR A 177 -18.16 3.18 -7.02
N LYS A 178 -18.91 4.29 -7.01
CA LYS A 178 -18.67 5.43 -6.11
C LYS A 178 -18.77 5.05 -4.64
N ALA A 179 -19.79 4.27 -4.26
CA ALA A 179 -19.94 3.81 -2.88
C ALA A 179 -18.80 2.88 -2.47
N ILE A 180 -18.45 1.88 -3.30
CA ILE A 180 -17.31 0.97 -3.04
C ILE A 180 -16.01 1.78 -2.88
N ALA A 181 -15.72 2.69 -3.81
CA ALA A 181 -14.54 3.54 -3.75
C ALA A 181 -14.52 4.46 -2.52
N ALA A 182 -15.67 4.91 -2.02
CA ALA A 182 -15.76 5.66 -0.78
C ALA A 182 -15.36 4.79 0.42
N PHE A 183 -15.81 3.52 0.47
CA PHE A 183 -15.36 2.59 1.51
C PHE A 183 -13.86 2.28 1.41
N GLU A 184 -13.33 2.02 0.20
CA GLU A 184 -11.91 1.73 -0.01
C GLU A 184 -11.00 2.87 0.46
N ARG A 185 -11.42 4.13 0.33
CA ARG A 185 -10.69 5.29 0.87
C ARG A 185 -10.59 5.34 2.40
N THR A 186 -11.38 4.53 3.10
CA THR A 186 -11.31 4.38 4.56
C THR A 186 -10.40 3.23 5.01
N LEU A 187 -9.93 2.39 4.08
CA LEU A 187 -9.08 1.23 4.36
C LEU A 187 -7.62 1.63 4.60
N ASN A 188 -7.40 2.61 5.47
CA ASN A 188 -6.07 3.14 5.78
C ASN A 188 -5.50 2.47 7.03
N THR A 189 -4.20 2.22 7.04
CA THR A 189 -3.48 1.53 8.13
C THR A 189 -2.38 2.40 8.77
N PRO A 190 -2.72 3.57 9.36
CA PRO A 190 -1.73 4.56 9.79
C PRO A 190 -0.93 4.16 11.05
N ASN A 191 -1.37 3.16 11.82
CA ASN A 191 -0.72 2.79 13.09
C ASN A 191 0.41 1.75 12.94
N SER A 192 1.19 1.80 11.85
CA SER A 192 2.38 0.95 11.71
C SER A 192 3.54 1.48 12.56
N PRO A 193 4.43 0.60 13.07
CA PRO A 193 5.66 1.02 13.75
C PRO A 193 6.46 2.06 12.97
N PHE A 194 6.59 1.89 11.64
CA PHE A 194 7.27 2.85 10.78
C PHE A 194 6.58 4.21 10.77
N ASN A 195 5.25 4.25 10.62
CA ASN A 195 4.54 5.53 10.58
C ASN A 195 4.59 6.25 11.93
N ARG A 196 4.49 5.53 13.06
CA ARG A 196 4.72 6.12 14.40
C ARG A 196 6.13 6.70 14.53
N TYR A 197 7.15 6.00 14.01
CA TYR A 197 8.51 6.51 13.99
C TYR A 197 8.67 7.78 13.17
N LEU A 198 8.00 7.90 12.01
CA LEU A 198 7.98 9.13 11.22
C LEU A 198 7.26 10.29 11.92
N LEU A 199 6.30 9.99 12.79
CA LEU A 199 5.54 10.96 13.59
C LEU A 199 6.22 11.32 14.93
N GLY A 200 7.43 10.82 15.20
CA GLY A 200 8.26 11.23 16.34
C GLY A 200 8.45 10.20 17.44
N ASP A 201 7.86 9.00 17.34
CA ASP A 201 8.12 7.91 18.28
C ASP A 201 9.46 7.22 17.95
N ASP A 202 10.56 7.72 18.51
CA ASP A 202 11.92 7.20 18.30
C ASP A 202 12.07 5.71 18.66
N ASN A 203 11.20 5.17 19.51
CA ASN A 203 11.23 3.79 20.00
C ASN A 203 10.31 2.85 19.21
N ALA A 204 9.54 3.36 18.25
CA ALA A 204 8.65 2.52 17.45
C ALA A 204 9.41 1.55 16.53
N LEU A 205 10.67 1.83 16.18
CA LEU A 205 11.52 0.92 15.40
C LEU A 205 12.63 0.30 16.24
N THR A 206 12.86 -0.99 16.04
CA THR A 206 14.03 -1.71 16.56
C THR A 206 15.33 -1.25 15.87
N LEU A 207 16.48 -1.59 16.45
CA LEU A 207 17.78 -1.31 15.82
C LEU A 207 17.92 -1.99 14.45
N GLU A 208 17.51 -3.24 14.32
CA GLU A 208 17.54 -3.99 13.05
C GLU A 208 16.67 -3.32 11.98
N GLN A 209 15.50 -2.80 12.36
CA GLN A 209 14.62 -2.05 11.46
C GLN A 209 15.24 -0.71 11.03
N LYS A 210 15.92 0.00 11.93
CA LYS A 210 16.64 1.24 11.58
C LYS A 210 17.83 0.97 10.66
N GLU A 211 18.55 -0.14 10.85
CA GLU A 211 19.58 -0.60 9.93
C GLU A 211 19.01 -0.95 8.55
N GLY A 212 17.88 -1.67 8.52
CA GLY A 212 17.14 -1.96 7.29
C GLY A 212 16.71 -0.72 6.53
N MET A 213 16.18 0.28 7.24
CA MET A 213 15.82 1.58 6.68
C MET A 213 17.03 2.28 6.05
N LYS A 214 18.18 2.27 6.75
CA LYS A 214 19.44 2.83 6.23
C LYS A 214 19.89 2.10 4.97
N LEU A 215 19.80 0.77 4.92
CA LEU A 215 20.14 -0.02 3.74
C LEU A 215 19.18 0.27 2.59
N PHE A 216 17.87 0.36 2.83
CA PHE A 216 16.87 0.69 1.83
C PHE A 216 17.17 2.03 1.13
N VAL A 217 17.56 3.05 1.90
CA VAL A 217 18.02 4.34 1.35
C VAL A 217 19.35 4.19 0.62
N LYS A 218 20.35 3.54 1.25
CA LYS A 218 21.71 3.37 0.71
C LYS A 218 21.70 2.67 -0.65
N TYR A 219 20.88 1.63 -0.82
CA TYR A 219 20.80 0.87 -2.06
C TYR A 219 20.04 1.63 -3.16
N GLY A 220 19.24 2.64 -2.81
CA GLY A 220 18.52 3.47 -3.77
C GLY A 220 17.09 3.03 -4.03
N CYS A 221 16.51 2.15 -3.19
CA CYS A 221 15.13 1.68 -3.34
C CYS A 221 14.11 2.85 -3.34
N ILE A 222 14.42 3.93 -2.61
CA ILE A 222 13.64 5.16 -2.55
C ILE A 222 13.50 5.91 -3.88
N ALA A 223 14.29 5.57 -4.91
CA ALA A 223 14.17 6.18 -6.23
C ALA A 223 12.77 5.92 -6.83
N CYS A 224 12.20 4.73 -6.59
CA CYS A 224 10.86 4.37 -7.03
C CYS A 224 9.88 4.25 -5.84
N HIS A 225 10.36 3.80 -4.68
CA HIS A 225 9.54 3.54 -3.49
C HIS A 225 9.61 4.71 -2.49
N ASN A 226 8.89 5.78 -2.78
CA ASN A 226 8.87 7.02 -1.99
C ASN A 226 7.44 7.53 -1.71
N GLY A 227 7.35 8.63 -0.96
CA GLY A 227 6.08 9.23 -0.57
C GLY A 227 5.32 8.41 0.49
N PRO A 228 4.06 8.78 0.79
CA PRO A 228 3.30 8.21 1.89
C PRO A 228 3.06 6.70 1.87
N VAL A 229 3.05 6.09 0.68
CA VAL A 229 2.78 4.66 0.48
C VAL A 229 3.97 3.90 -0.10
N LEU A 230 5.15 4.54 -0.15
CA LEU A 230 6.37 4.02 -0.78
C LEU A 230 6.14 3.55 -2.23
N SER A 231 5.53 4.43 -3.01
CA SER A 231 5.34 4.30 -4.45
C SER A 231 5.30 5.67 -5.08
N ASP A 232 6.14 5.89 -6.08
CA ASP A 232 6.13 7.08 -6.93
C ASP A 232 4.92 7.14 -7.90
N GLY A 233 4.14 6.04 -7.96
CA GLY A 233 3.02 5.87 -8.89
C GLY A 233 3.42 5.92 -10.38
N GLN A 234 4.71 5.80 -10.71
CA GLN A 234 5.23 5.76 -12.08
C GLN A 234 5.33 4.32 -12.60
N PHE A 235 5.75 4.18 -13.85
CA PHE A 235 5.84 2.91 -14.55
C PHE A 235 7.29 2.58 -14.89
N HIS A 236 7.80 1.50 -14.30
CA HIS A 236 9.18 1.05 -14.48
C HIS A 236 9.22 -0.33 -15.10
N LYS A 237 10.28 -0.60 -15.86
CA LYS A 237 10.41 -1.81 -16.64
C LYS A 237 10.87 -2.96 -15.76
N PHE A 238 9.97 -3.91 -15.49
CA PHE A 238 10.28 -5.14 -14.77
C PHE A 238 9.91 -6.35 -15.63
N LYS A 239 10.87 -6.86 -16.42
CA LYS A 239 10.66 -8.07 -17.22
C LYS A 239 10.92 -9.31 -16.35
N TRP A 240 9.83 -9.89 -15.87
CA TRP A 240 9.82 -11.11 -15.07
C TRP A 240 9.28 -12.32 -15.83
N ASN A 241 8.17 -12.14 -16.55
CA ASN A 241 7.53 -13.15 -17.38
C ASN A 241 7.04 -12.51 -18.70
N ASN A 242 6.12 -13.17 -19.41
CA ASN A 242 5.58 -12.69 -20.69
C ASN A 242 4.45 -11.65 -20.55
N ASP A 243 4.09 -11.24 -19.33
CA ASP A 243 3.14 -10.15 -19.12
C ASP A 243 3.74 -8.83 -19.61
N LEU A 244 3.13 -8.25 -20.64
CA LEU A 244 3.61 -7.02 -21.26
C LEU A 244 3.31 -5.75 -20.43
N GLY A 245 2.61 -5.88 -19.29
CA GLY A 245 2.36 -4.79 -18.36
C GLY A 245 1.54 -3.66 -18.99
N ARG A 246 2.01 -2.43 -18.85
CA ARG A 246 1.39 -1.21 -19.36
C ARG A 246 1.16 -1.22 -20.87
N TYR A 247 1.98 -1.92 -21.65
CA TYR A 247 1.76 -2.10 -23.08
C TYR A 247 0.38 -2.69 -23.39
N ASN A 248 -0.17 -3.55 -22.53
CA ASN A 248 -1.50 -4.12 -22.74
C ASN A 248 -2.59 -3.04 -22.80
N VAL A 249 -2.35 -1.89 -22.17
CA VAL A 249 -3.22 -0.71 -22.14
C VAL A 249 -2.87 0.27 -23.26
N THR A 250 -1.61 0.69 -23.36
CA THR A 250 -1.20 1.81 -24.22
C THR A 250 -0.89 1.42 -25.66
N LYS A 251 -0.58 0.14 -25.89
CA LYS A 251 -0.04 -0.39 -27.16
C LYS A 251 1.24 0.28 -27.65
N ASN A 252 1.88 1.14 -26.84
CA ASN A 252 3.16 1.77 -27.18
C ASN A 252 4.31 0.81 -26.86
N PRO A 253 5.13 0.38 -27.85
CA PRO A 253 6.24 -0.54 -27.62
C PRO A 253 7.22 -0.11 -26.51
N ALA A 254 7.36 1.19 -26.26
CA ALA A 254 8.20 1.73 -25.17
C ALA A 254 7.67 1.37 -23.77
N ASP A 255 6.41 0.95 -23.63
CA ASP A 255 5.78 0.56 -22.37
C ASP A 255 5.78 -0.96 -22.12
N LYS A 256 6.43 -1.74 -22.99
CA LYS A 256 6.54 -3.20 -22.80
C LYS A 256 7.25 -3.53 -21.49
N TYR A 257 6.62 -4.39 -20.70
CA TYR A 257 7.07 -4.85 -19.39
C TYR A 257 7.15 -3.75 -18.34
N LYS A 258 6.51 -2.59 -18.56
CA LYS A 258 6.41 -1.58 -17.53
C LYS A 258 5.23 -1.84 -16.62
N PHE A 259 5.46 -1.76 -15.31
CA PHE A 259 4.44 -1.90 -14.29
C PHE A 259 4.46 -0.69 -13.37
N ARG A 260 3.30 -0.34 -12.83
CA ARG A 260 3.20 0.66 -11.78
C ARG A 260 4.02 0.19 -10.58
N THR A 261 4.87 1.04 -10.02
CA THR A 261 5.56 0.74 -8.76
C THR A 261 4.53 0.35 -7.69
N PRO A 262 4.51 -0.89 -7.17
CA PRO A 262 3.57 -1.26 -6.12
C PRO A 262 3.88 -0.46 -4.84
N GLN A 263 2.86 -0.24 -4.01
CA GLN A 263 3.08 0.30 -2.67
C GLN A 263 3.74 -0.76 -1.78
N LEU A 264 4.50 -0.35 -0.78
CA LEU A 264 5.15 -1.27 0.16
C LEU A 264 4.52 -1.28 1.55
N LEU A 265 3.51 -0.44 1.81
CA LEU A 265 2.74 -0.56 3.05
C LEU A 265 2.04 -1.92 3.10
N ASN A 266 2.14 -2.59 4.26
CA ASN A 266 1.63 -3.94 4.50
C ASN A 266 2.27 -5.04 3.62
N VAL A 267 3.39 -4.79 2.93
CA VAL A 267 3.99 -5.79 2.03
C VAL A 267 4.33 -7.11 2.71
N ALA A 268 4.67 -7.09 4.01
CA ALA A 268 5.00 -8.29 4.75
C ALA A 268 3.82 -9.25 4.98
N VAL A 269 2.57 -8.81 4.75
CA VAL A 269 1.35 -9.62 4.91
C VAL A 269 0.61 -9.84 3.58
N THR A 270 1.25 -9.54 2.45
CA THR A 270 0.66 -9.67 1.10
C THR A 270 1.52 -10.53 0.19
N ALA A 271 2.10 -11.60 0.74
CA ALA A 271 2.73 -12.63 -0.08
C ALA A 271 1.64 -13.39 -0.85
N PRO A 272 1.92 -13.90 -2.06
CA PRO A 272 3.18 -13.85 -2.77
C PRO A 272 3.39 -12.59 -3.61
N TYR A 273 4.64 -12.34 -4.03
CA TYR A 273 5.12 -11.08 -4.59
C TYR A 273 5.19 -11.05 -6.13
N PHE A 274 5.31 -9.83 -6.64
CA PHE A 274 5.31 -9.44 -8.05
C PHE A 274 3.94 -9.58 -8.73
N HIS A 275 3.83 -9.09 -9.97
CA HIS A 275 2.55 -8.99 -10.67
C HIS A 275 1.90 -10.35 -10.96
N ASP A 276 2.64 -11.44 -10.87
CA ASP A 276 2.16 -12.81 -11.09
C ASP A 276 2.20 -13.70 -9.83
N GLY A 277 2.57 -13.14 -8.68
CA GLY A 277 2.60 -13.85 -7.40
C GLY A 277 3.54 -15.05 -7.37
N SER A 278 4.61 -15.05 -8.18
CA SER A 278 5.48 -16.23 -8.31
C SER A 278 6.52 -16.38 -7.19
N VAL A 279 6.73 -15.36 -6.36
CA VAL A 279 7.78 -15.35 -5.33
C VAL A 279 7.14 -15.33 -3.95
N ASN A 280 7.41 -16.32 -3.11
CA ASN A 280 6.76 -16.44 -1.79
C ASN A 280 7.54 -15.73 -0.67
N SER A 281 8.86 -15.57 -0.82
CA SER A 281 9.71 -14.98 0.22
C SER A 281 9.96 -13.49 0.01
N LEU A 282 9.74 -12.69 1.06
CA LEU A 282 10.01 -11.25 0.99
C LEU A 282 11.51 -10.97 0.82
N GLU A 283 12.36 -11.77 1.47
CA GLU A 283 13.82 -11.64 1.34
C GLU A 283 14.29 -11.94 -0.09
N GLU A 284 13.68 -12.94 -0.72
CA GLU A 284 13.95 -13.28 -2.11
C GLU A 284 13.47 -12.15 -3.05
N ALA A 285 12.27 -11.62 -2.83
CA ALA A 285 11.74 -10.49 -3.60
C ALA A 285 12.65 -9.24 -3.48
N ILE A 286 13.16 -8.94 -2.28
CA ILE A 286 14.10 -7.85 -2.03
C ILE A 286 15.40 -8.05 -2.82
N LYS A 287 15.99 -9.26 -2.79
CA LYS A 287 17.23 -9.57 -3.53
C LYS A 287 17.02 -9.45 -5.04
N ILE A 288 15.91 -9.99 -5.56
CA ILE A 288 15.56 -9.90 -6.98
C ILE A 288 15.42 -8.45 -7.41
N MET A 289 14.75 -7.60 -6.62
CA MET A 289 14.58 -6.19 -6.93
C MET A 289 15.91 -5.43 -6.91
N ALA A 290 16.77 -5.67 -5.93
CA ALA A 290 18.10 -5.06 -5.88
C ALA A 290 18.95 -5.44 -7.11
N GLU A 291 18.89 -6.70 -7.54
CA GLU A 291 19.66 -7.16 -8.70
C GLU A 291 19.08 -6.65 -10.01
N LYS A 292 17.76 -6.79 -10.24
CA LYS A 292 17.12 -6.45 -11.51
C LYS A 292 16.96 -4.95 -11.74
N GLU A 293 16.59 -4.20 -10.72
CA GLU A 293 16.30 -2.77 -10.87
C GLU A 293 17.50 -1.88 -10.60
N LEU A 294 18.45 -2.33 -9.75
CA LEU A 294 19.56 -1.51 -9.30
C LEU A 294 20.94 -2.09 -9.68
N GLY A 295 21.01 -3.32 -10.19
CA GLY A 295 22.27 -3.99 -10.50
C GLY A 295 23.12 -4.26 -9.24
N LYS A 296 22.49 -4.37 -8.08
CA LYS A 296 23.14 -4.56 -6.77
C LYS A 296 22.87 -5.95 -6.24
N LYS A 297 23.89 -6.57 -5.65
CA LYS A 297 23.74 -7.82 -4.90
C LYS A 297 23.69 -7.50 -3.42
N LEU A 298 22.64 -7.99 -2.75
CA LEU A 298 22.50 -7.92 -1.30
C LEU A 298 23.03 -9.20 -0.68
N SER A 299 23.74 -9.09 0.43
CA SER A 299 23.99 -10.24 1.31
C SER A 299 22.69 -10.70 1.99
N ASP A 300 22.70 -11.91 2.54
CA ASP A 300 21.56 -12.46 3.27
C ASP A 300 21.21 -11.60 4.50
N ASP A 301 22.22 -11.12 5.23
CA ASP A 301 22.05 -10.22 6.38
C ASP A 301 21.43 -8.88 5.98
N GLU A 302 21.90 -8.28 4.88
CA GLU A 302 21.33 -7.02 4.39
C GLU A 302 19.88 -7.18 3.92
N ALA A 303 19.57 -8.27 3.20
CA ALA A 303 18.20 -8.56 2.78
C ALA A 303 17.27 -8.80 3.97
N LYS A 304 17.75 -9.51 5.01
CA LYS A 304 17.01 -9.73 6.26
C LYS A 304 16.72 -8.41 6.98
N LYS A 305 17.70 -7.51 7.09
CA LYS A 305 17.51 -6.18 7.70
C LYS A 305 16.51 -5.33 6.92
N ILE A 306 16.60 -5.31 5.59
CA ILE A 306 15.62 -4.62 4.75
C ILE A 306 14.22 -5.22 4.95
N LYS A 307 14.09 -6.55 5.02
CA LYS A 307 12.82 -7.20 5.35
C LYS A 307 12.29 -6.75 6.70
N ALA A 308 13.11 -6.73 7.76
CA ALA A 308 12.68 -6.26 9.08
C ALA A 308 12.12 -4.83 9.01
N PHE A 309 12.78 -3.96 8.23
CA PHE A 309 12.27 -2.62 7.94
C PHE A 309 10.91 -2.65 7.22
N LEU A 310 10.74 -3.46 6.18
CA LEU A 310 9.44 -3.57 5.48
C LEU A 310 8.33 -4.16 6.37
N GLU A 311 8.66 -5.08 7.29
CA GLU A 311 7.72 -5.61 8.29
C GLU A 311 7.22 -4.51 9.24
N SER A 312 8.04 -3.51 9.54
CA SER A 312 7.64 -2.35 10.35
C SER A 312 6.59 -1.46 9.68
N MET A 313 6.30 -1.67 8.39
CA MET A 313 5.28 -0.93 7.63
C MET A 313 3.90 -1.58 7.68
N THR A 314 3.76 -2.77 8.28
CA THR A 314 2.46 -3.40 8.49
C THR A 314 1.66 -2.61 9.51
N GLY A 315 0.58 -1.99 9.06
CA GLY A 315 -0.31 -1.22 9.91
C GLY A 315 -1.52 -2.02 10.37
N GLU A 316 -2.20 -1.52 11.38
CA GLU A 316 -3.43 -2.12 11.89
C GLU A 316 -4.60 -1.89 10.92
N ILE A 317 -5.28 -2.96 10.53
CA ILE A 317 -6.49 -2.88 9.70
C ILE A 317 -7.67 -2.44 10.58
N PRO A 318 -8.40 -1.36 10.20
CA PRO A 318 -9.53 -0.86 10.98
C PRO A 318 -10.52 -1.98 11.33
N LEU A 319 -10.86 -2.12 12.63
CA LEU A 319 -11.76 -3.17 13.10
C LEU A 319 -13.13 -3.06 12.43
N GLU A 320 -13.61 -1.83 12.32
CA GLU A 320 -14.88 -1.46 11.70
C GLU A 320 -14.91 -1.87 10.24
N ALA A 321 -13.79 -1.91 9.53
CA ALA A 321 -13.75 -2.41 8.16
C ALA A 321 -13.94 -3.93 8.10
N ARG A 322 -13.39 -4.67 9.09
CA ARG A 322 -13.42 -6.15 9.17
C ARG A 322 -14.72 -6.75 9.70
N VAL A 323 -15.51 -5.99 10.46
CA VAL A 323 -16.82 -6.46 10.93
C VAL A 323 -17.76 -6.66 9.74
N LEU A 324 -18.19 -7.89 9.46
CA LEU A 324 -19.10 -8.17 8.35
C LEU A 324 -20.41 -7.38 8.50
N PRO A 325 -20.87 -6.69 7.44
CA PRO A 325 -22.15 -6.00 7.49
C PRO A 325 -23.31 -7.00 7.46
N ILE A 326 -24.40 -6.68 8.13
CA ILE A 326 -25.68 -7.38 7.94
C ILE A 326 -26.21 -6.98 6.56
N LEU A 327 -26.14 -7.90 5.60
CA LEU A 327 -26.62 -7.66 4.25
C LEU A 327 -28.16 -7.65 4.23
N PRO A 328 -28.81 -6.77 3.45
CA PRO A 328 -30.26 -6.69 3.48
C PRO A 328 -30.90 -7.91 2.84
N GLU A 329 -31.99 -8.38 3.44
CA GLU A 329 -32.75 -9.51 2.93
C GLU A 329 -33.62 -9.11 1.73
N LYS A 330 -33.78 -10.06 0.80
CA LYS A 330 -34.79 -9.96 -0.24
C LYS A 330 -36.09 -10.50 0.36
N LYS A 331 -36.90 -9.62 0.94
CA LYS A 331 -38.30 -9.94 1.27
C LYS A 331 -39.10 -10.15 -0.02
#